data_AF-A0A7Y3M2D0-F1
#
_entry.id   AF-A0A7Y3M2D0-F1
#
_cell.length_a   1.000
_cell.length_b   1.000
_cell.length_c   1.000
_cell.angle_alpha   90.00
_cell.angle_beta   90.00
_cell.angle_gamma   90.00
#
_symmetry.space_group_name_H-M   'P 1'
#
loop_
_entity.id
_entity.type
_entity.pdbx_description
1 polymer ?
#
loop_
_entity_poly.entity_id
_entity_poly.type
_entity_poly.pdbx_seq_one_letter_code
_entity_poly.pdbx_strand_id
1 'polypeptide(L)'
;MSVNPGEDVTSALGQLDMQRRDQVKQQIQSIQTPGIIRLIESSEVAINIDPEVLPYEDEDMDYEKFVNGMKERYGLHLDASEVETIIARTPGASLSSFRELAQGEQAKLAFRMTDRIRFIDGKFPGIGRDEYTPIRFMSFHSQNLGAQVHGRTNIADLLIKEAFELAWGATSTPRKWESEEVQREIALKSYGTHTKVDLGANIFGLIAPPLQEFLRRNLSEGLALGARMIGRSELDNFEPPSNVAGNVFLDDIILQYSIIDLATGRHESPKIKVRVMSKHELGTGVVDVISELPFEDHVKVVEGLASALSQTDS
;
A
#
# COMPACT_ATOMS: atom_id res chain seq x y z
N MET A 1 -26.52 42.49 -3.48
CA MET A 1 -26.67 41.04 -3.65
C MET A 1 -25.47 40.40 -2.99
N SER A 2 -25.64 39.92 -1.77
CA SER A 2 -24.62 39.23 -0.99
C SER A 2 -24.62 37.76 -1.45
N VAL A 3 -23.60 37.39 -2.22
CA VAL A 3 -23.32 35.99 -2.57
C VAL A 3 -22.73 35.35 -1.33
N ASN A 4 -23.36 34.27 -0.86
CA ASN A 4 -22.92 33.51 0.31
C ASN A 4 -21.76 32.61 -0.14
N PRO A 5 -20.49 32.87 0.24
CA PRO A 5 -19.34 32.15 -0.32
C PRO A 5 -19.27 30.67 0.10
N GLY A 6 -19.97 30.30 1.18
CA GLY A 6 -19.97 28.93 1.70
C GLY A 6 -20.77 27.91 0.89
N GLU A 7 -21.88 28.32 0.26
CA GLU A 7 -22.74 27.39 -0.51
C GLU A 7 -22.16 27.06 -1.91
N ASP A 8 -21.48 28.02 -2.55
CA ASP A 8 -20.85 27.82 -3.85
C ASP A 8 -19.59 26.92 -3.78
N VAL A 9 -18.85 26.95 -2.67
CA VAL A 9 -17.64 26.14 -2.50
C VAL A 9 -17.97 24.67 -2.24
N THR A 10 -18.98 24.38 -1.42
CA THR A 10 -19.39 22.99 -1.13
C THR A 10 -19.99 22.31 -2.38
N SER A 11 -20.73 23.05 -3.20
CA SER A 11 -21.27 22.52 -4.47
C SER A 11 -20.18 22.31 -5.54
N ALA A 12 -19.19 23.20 -5.61
CA ALA A 12 -18.05 23.06 -6.53
C ALA A 12 -17.09 21.91 -6.14
N LEU A 13 -16.85 21.69 -4.85
CA LEU A 13 -16.06 20.55 -4.35
C LEU A 13 -16.76 19.21 -4.63
N GLY A 14 -18.09 19.15 -4.43
CA GLY A 14 -18.87 17.97 -4.79
C GLY A 14 -18.81 17.64 -6.29
N GLN A 15 -18.87 18.64 -7.16
CA GLN A 15 -18.75 18.45 -8.61
C GLN A 15 -17.35 17.96 -9.03
N LEU A 16 -16.29 18.50 -8.43
CA LEU A 16 -14.91 18.10 -8.71
C LEU A 16 -14.64 16.66 -8.26
N ASP A 17 -15.11 16.28 -7.07
CA ASP A 17 -15.01 14.91 -6.57
C ASP A 17 -15.74 13.91 -7.48
N MET A 18 -16.92 14.27 -7.97
CA MET A 18 -17.63 13.45 -8.96
C MET A 18 -16.83 13.29 -10.25
N GLN A 19 -16.25 14.37 -10.78
CA GLN A 19 -15.42 14.30 -11.99
C GLN A 19 -14.19 13.40 -11.79
N ARG A 20 -13.49 13.52 -10.67
CA ARG A 20 -12.34 12.66 -10.35
C ARG A 20 -12.75 11.20 -10.24
N ARG A 21 -13.85 10.91 -9.56
CA ARG A 21 -14.39 9.54 -9.44
C ARG A 21 -14.74 8.97 -10.81
N ASP A 22 -15.35 9.75 -11.70
CA ASP A 22 -15.65 9.33 -13.06
C ASP A 22 -14.38 9.09 -13.90
N GLN A 23 -13.35 9.92 -13.75
CA GLN A 23 -12.05 9.70 -14.40
C GLN A 23 -11.40 8.40 -13.93
N VAL A 24 -11.34 8.17 -12.62
CA VAL A 24 -10.81 6.92 -12.04
C VAL A 24 -11.65 5.74 -12.51
N LYS A 25 -12.98 5.87 -12.61
CA LYS A 25 -13.86 4.84 -13.15
C LYS A 25 -13.52 4.49 -14.60
N GLN A 26 -13.31 5.49 -15.45
CA GLN A 26 -12.93 5.28 -16.85
C GLN A 26 -11.56 4.61 -16.96
N GLN A 27 -10.57 5.03 -16.16
CA GLN A 27 -9.26 4.38 -16.08
C GLN A 27 -9.40 2.93 -15.62
N ILE A 28 -10.21 2.66 -14.59
CA ILE A 28 -10.42 1.30 -14.10
C ILE A 28 -11.02 0.41 -15.20
N GLN A 29 -11.98 0.94 -15.96
CA GLN A 29 -12.63 0.23 -17.05
C GLN A 29 -11.70 -0.01 -18.26
N SER A 30 -10.73 0.87 -18.50
CA SER A 30 -9.78 0.72 -19.63
C SER A 30 -8.68 -0.31 -19.35
N ILE A 31 -8.32 -0.51 -18.07
CA ILE A 31 -7.30 -1.49 -17.68
C ILE A 31 -7.94 -2.87 -17.52
N GLN A 32 -7.67 -3.76 -18.46
CA GLN A 32 -7.99 -5.17 -18.33
C GLN A 32 -7.03 -5.81 -17.32
N THR A 33 -7.59 -6.46 -16.30
CA THR A 33 -6.81 -7.28 -15.37
C THR A 33 -6.63 -8.67 -16.00
N PRO A 34 -5.40 -9.10 -16.30
CA PRO A 34 -5.14 -10.42 -16.88
C PRO A 34 -5.63 -11.54 -15.97
N GLY A 35 -6.12 -12.64 -16.55
CA GLY A 35 -6.63 -13.79 -15.78
C GLY A 35 -5.57 -14.49 -14.92
N ILE A 36 -4.28 -14.24 -15.18
CA ILE A 36 -3.17 -14.70 -14.34
C ILE A 36 -3.14 -14.00 -12.97
N ILE A 37 -3.68 -12.80 -12.85
CA ILE A 37 -3.82 -12.11 -11.56
C ILE A 37 -5.07 -12.66 -10.87
N ARG A 38 -4.85 -13.50 -9.85
CA ARG A 38 -5.93 -14.13 -9.09
C ARG A 38 -6.55 -13.16 -8.08
N LEU A 39 -5.74 -12.28 -7.50
CA LEU A 39 -6.17 -11.34 -6.47
C LEU A 39 -5.27 -10.09 -6.45
N ILE A 40 -5.87 -8.94 -6.22
CA ILE A 40 -5.15 -7.70 -5.87
C ILE A 40 -5.18 -7.60 -4.35
N GLU A 41 -4.06 -7.93 -3.70
CA GLU A 41 -3.96 -8.02 -2.23
C GLU A 41 -4.00 -6.63 -1.60
N SER A 42 -3.22 -5.70 -2.14
CA SER A 42 -3.23 -4.30 -1.73
C SER A 42 -2.52 -3.40 -2.74
N SER A 43 -2.97 -2.15 -2.82
CA SER A 43 -2.25 -1.04 -3.43
C SER A 43 -2.10 0.11 -2.45
N GLU A 44 -0.95 0.74 -2.48
CA GLU A 44 -0.53 1.83 -1.61
C GLU A 44 -0.02 3.01 -2.44
N VAL A 45 -0.33 4.21 -1.97
CA VAL A 45 0.25 5.46 -2.44
C VAL A 45 0.74 6.20 -1.22
N ALA A 46 1.97 6.71 -1.28
CA ALA A 46 2.50 7.63 -0.28
C ALA A 46 3.06 8.88 -0.97
N ILE A 47 2.75 10.04 -0.41
CA ILE A 47 3.10 11.35 -0.96
C ILE A 47 3.86 12.11 0.11
N ASN A 48 5.11 12.46 -0.17
CA ASN A 48 5.86 13.39 0.66
C ASN A 48 5.52 14.81 0.26
N ILE A 49 5.26 15.63 1.26
CA ILE A 49 4.82 17.01 1.15
C ILE A 49 5.61 17.87 2.12
N ASP A 50 5.69 19.17 1.84
CA ASP A 50 6.21 20.11 2.83
C ASP A 50 5.27 20.22 4.05
N PRO A 51 5.80 20.46 5.27
CA PRO A 51 5.00 20.48 6.51
C PRO A 51 3.79 21.42 6.48
N GLU A 52 3.90 22.53 5.75
CA GLU A 52 2.89 23.59 5.67
C GLU A 52 1.68 23.21 4.80
N VAL A 53 1.75 22.07 4.10
CA VAL A 53 0.69 21.59 3.20
C VAL A 53 -0.51 21.06 3.97
N LEU A 54 -0.34 20.61 5.22
CA LEU A 54 -1.43 20.12 6.05
C LEU A 54 -1.85 21.14 7.11
N PRO A 55 -3.15 21.24 7.42
CA PRO A 55 -3.67 22.24 8.33
C PRO A 55 -3.42 21.94 9.82
N TYR A 56 -2.39 21.15 10.17
CA TYR A 56 -2.16 20.74 11.56
C TYR A 56 -1.81 21.89 12.49
N GLU A 57 -1.08 22.86 11.97
CA GLU A 57 -0.69 24.07 12.69
C GLU A 57 -1.77 25.16 12.61
N ASP A 58 -2.84 24.96 11.84
CA ASP A 58 -3.95 25.90 11.75
C ASP A 58 -4.77 25.88 13.04
N GLU A 59 -4.77 27.01 13.76
CA GLU A 59 -5.50 27.13 15.02
C GLU A 59 -7.01 27.00 14.84
N ASP A 60 -7.51 27.27 13.64
CA ASP A 60 -8.93 27.23 13.28
C ASP A 60 -9.40 25.84 12.79
N MET A 61 -8.53 24.82 12.78
CA MET A 61 -8.92 23.48 12.32
C MET A 61 -9.95 22.82 13.25
N ASP A 62 -11.11 22.48 12.68
CA ASP A 62 -12.16 21.68 13.33
C ASP A 62 -11.88 20.18 13.16
N TYR A 63 -11.08 19.63 14.08
CA TYR A 63 -10.72 18.21 14.08
C TYR A 63 -11.93 17.27 14.21
N GLU A 64 -12.99 17.66 14.91
CA GLU A 64 -14.20 16.84 15.03
C GLU A 64 -14.89 16.72 13.67
N LYS A 65 -15.03 17.85 12.95
CA LYS A 65 -15.57 17.86 11.59
C LYS A 65 -14.74 17.00 10.64
N PHE A 66 -13.42 17.05 10.73
CA PHE A 66 -12.54 16.21 9.91
C PHE A 66 -12.73 14.70 10.21
N VAL A 67 -12.66 14.31 11.48
CA VAL A 67 -12.82 12.91 11.90
C VAL A 67 -14.21 12.37 11.55
N ASN A 68 -15.27 13.14 11.81
CA ASN A 68 -16.63 12.77 11.45
C ASN A 68 -16.78 12.68 9.92
N GLY A 69 -16.17 13.59 9.15
CA GLY A 69 -16.14 13.51 7.69
C GLY A 69 -15.50 12.22 7.17
N MET A 70 -14.36 11.81 7.74
CA MET A 70 -13.68 10.55 7.39
C MET A 70 -14.55 9.33 7.72
N LYS A 71 -15.22 9.34 8.88
CA LYS A 71 -16.14 8.27 9.32
C LYS A 71 -17.40 8.21 8.47
N GLU A 72 -18.04 9.34 8.19
CA GLU A 72 -19.29 9.41 7.43
C GLU A 72 -19.09 9.03 5.97
N ARG A 73 -18.01 9.53 5.34
CA ARG A 73 -17.75 9.33 3.91
C ARG A 73 -17.15 7.96 3.59
N TYR A 74 -16.31 7.42 4.48
CA TYR A 74 -15.56 6.18 4.22
C TYR A 74 -15.71 5.11 5.30
N GLY A 75 -16.45 5.34 6.39
CA GLY A 75 -16.51 4.40 7.52
C GLY A 75 -15.17 4.24 8.25
N LEU A 76 -14.21 5.16 8.05
CA LEU A 76 -12.88 5.07 8.64
C LEU A 76 -12.90 5.41 10.13
N HIS A 77 -12.07 4.72 10.91
CA HIS A 77 -11.93 4.93 12.35
C HIS A 77 -10.49 5.27 12.71
N LEU A 78 -10.28 6.13 13.72
CA LEU A 78 -8.94 6.39 14.25
C LEU A 78 -8.35 5.11 14.84
N ASP A 79 -7.08 4.86 14.52
CA ASP A 79 -6.31 3.75 15.08
C ASP A 79 -6.13 3.96 16.59
N ALA A 80 -6.63 3.01 17.38
CA ALA A 80 -6.59 3.09 18.85
C ALA A 80 -5.15 3.12 19.41
N SER A 81 -4.17 2.56 18.69
CA SER A 81 -2.77 2.56 19.13
C SER A 81 -2.14 3.97 19.11
N GLU A 82 -2.60 4.84 18.21
CA GLU A 82 -2.17 6.25 18.18
C GLU A 82 -2.78 7.02 19.35
N VAL A 83 -4.05 6.74 19.64
CA VAL A 83 -4.78 7.31 20.79
C VAL A 83 -4.11 6.93 22.12
N GLU A 84 -3.66 5.70 22.27
CA GLU A 84 -2.93 5.25 23.46
C GLU A 84 -1.56 5.95 23.61
N THR A 85 -0.86 6.18 22.51
CA THR A 85 0.42 6.91 22.48
C THR A 85 0.24 8.36 22.92
N ILE A 86 -0.83 9.01 22.50
CA ILE A 86 -1.22 10.35 22.92
C ILE A 86 -1.48 10.40 24.42
N ILE A 87 -2.31 9.48 24.93
CA ILE A 87 -2.69 9.41 26.35
C ILE A 87 -1.43 9.23 27.21
N ALA A 88 -0.51 8.36 26.79
CA ALA A 88 0.76 8.14 27.48
C ALA A 88 1.66 9.39 27.54
N ARG A 89 1.56 10.28 26.54
CA ARG A 89 2.34 11.53 26.46
C ARG A 89 1.64 12.72 27.13
N THR A 90 0.37 12.59 27.53
CA THR A 90 -0.44 13.67 28.09
C THR A 90 -0.66 13.45 29.60
N PRO A 91 -0.05 14.25 30.49
CA PRO A 91 -0.22 14.09 31.93
C PRO A 91 -1.70 14.25 32.34
N GLY A 92 -2.28 13.20 32.94
CA GLY A 92 -3.67 13.21 33.44
C GLY A 92 -4.74 12.76 32.45
N ALA A 93 -4.38 12.34 31.22
CA ALA A 93 -5.31 11.73 30.28
C ALA A 93 -5.59 10.26 30.62
N SER A 94 -6.82 9.78 30.43
CA SER A 94 -7.17 8.35 30.55
C SER A 94 -7.97 7.87 29.33
N LEU A 95 -7.93 6.57 29.04
CA LEU A 95 -8.69 5.95 27.95
C LEU A 95 -10.21 6.17 28.08
N SER A 96 -10.71 6.24 29.31
CA SER A 96 -12.11 6.54 29.61
C SER A 96 -12.52 7.96 29.23
N SER A 97 -11.64 8.96 29.41
CA SER A 97 -11.88 10.31 28.91
C SER A 97 -11.70 10.38 27.39
N PHE A 98 -10.77 9.64 26.79
CA PHE A 98 -10.53 9.72 25.34
C PHE A 98 -11.71 9.29 24.45
N ARG A 99 -12.51 8.31 24.90
CA ARG A 99 -13.75 7.91 24.21
C ARG A 99 -14.89 8.93 24.34
N GLU A 100 -14.86 9.79 25.36
CA GLU A 100 -15.74 10.96 25.49
C GLU A 100 -15.16 12.21 24.81
N LEU A 101 -13.86 12.21 24.49
CA LEU A 101 -13.08 13.37 24.00
C LEU A 101 -13.02 13.54 22.49
N ALA A 102 -13.71 12.71 21.69
CA ALA A 102 -13.85 12.96 20.25
C ALA A 102 -14.54 14.32 19.93
N GLN A 103 -14.97 15.08 20.94
CA GLN A 103 -15.73 16.33 20.83
C GLN A 103 -15.13 17.53 21.61
N GLY A 104 -13.83 17.55 21.93
CA GLY A 104 -13.27 18.61 22.79
C GLY A 104 -11.83 19.06 22.54
N GLU A 105 -11.39 20.08 23.30
CA GLU A 105 -10.06 20.71 23.24
C GLU A 105 -8.88 19.73 23.46
N GLN A 106 -9.08 18.61 24.16
CA GLN A 106 -8.02 17.61 24.35
C GLN A 106 -7.82 16.68 23.15
N ALA A 107 -8.82 16.46 22.29
CA ALA A 107 -8.60 15.81 20.99
C ALA A 107 -7.80 16.73 20.06
N LYS A 108 -8.08 18.04 20.06
CA LYS A 108 -7.24 19.02 19.35
C LYS A 108 -5.79 18.98 19.83
N LEU A 109 -5.58 18.95 21.15
CA LEU A 109 -4.24 18.85 21.75
C LEU A 109 -3.56 17.53 21.35
N ALA A 110 -4.31 16.43 21.34
CA ALA A 110 -3.82 15.13 20.89
C ALA A 110 -3.36 15.16 19.43
N PHE A 111 -4.17 15.72 18.54
CA PHE A 111 -3.85 15.89 17.13
C PHE A 111 -2.61 16.77 16.92
N ARG A 112 -2.48 17.86 17.69
CA ARG A 112 -1.28 18.73 17.68
C ARG A 112 -0.03 18.04 18.24
N MET A 113 -0.20 17.07 19.14
CA MET A 113 0.92 16.34 19.77
C MET A 113 1.28 15.02 19.05
N THR A 114 0.51 14.60 18.06
CA THR A 114 0.85 13.47 17.20
C THR A 114 1.56 13.92 15.95
N ASP A 115 2.73 13.35 15.70
CA ASP A 115 3.40 13.49 14.40
C ASP A 115 2.65 12.73 13.29
N ARG A 116 1.76 11.78 13.67
CA ARG A 116 0.99 10.94 12.76
C ARG A 116 -0.44 10.69 13.24
N ILE A 117 -1.39 10.85 12.33
CA ILE A 117 -2.78 10.42 12.47
C ILE A 117 -3.01 9.26 11.53
N ARG A 118 -3.56 8.16 12.04
CA ARG A 118 -3.89 6.99 11.24
C ARG A 118 -5.36 6.63 11.40
N PHE A 119 -6.01 6.40 10.26
CA PHE A 119 -7.34 5.85 10.14
C PHE A 119 -7.27 4.44 9.55
N ILE A 120 -8.12 3.53 9.99
CA ILE A 120 -8.14 2.12 9.58
C ILE A 120 -9.57 1.62 9.30
N ASP A 121 -9.66 0.47 8.63
CA ASP A 121 -10.88 -0.34 8.42
C ASP A 121 -12.05 0.38 7.74
N GLY A 122 -11.77 1.06 6.64
CA GLY A 122 -12.76 1.82 5.87
C GLY A 122 -13.24 1.14 4.60
N LYS A 123 -14.13 1.82 3.88
CA LYS A 123 -14.66 1.44 2.58
C LYS A 123 -14.70 2.66 1.67
N PHE A 124 -14.01 2.56 0.54
CA PHE A 124 -14.13 3.54 -0.52
C PHE A 124 -15.36 3.18 -1.36
N PRO A 125 -16.32 4.11 -1.61
CA PRO A 125 -17.50 3.83 -2.42
C PRO A 125 -17.14 3.25 -3.79
N GLY A 126 -17.86 2.22 -4.22
CA GLY A 126 -17.52 1.44 -5.41
C GLY A 126 -17.26 2.27 -6.65
N ILE A 127 -16.01 2.22 -7.15
CA ILE A 127 -15.65 2.74 -8.46
C ILE A 127 -15.49 1.55 -9.41
N GLY A 128 -16.48 1.35 -10.28
CA GLY A 128 -16.44 0.30 -11.31
C GLY A 128 -17.49 -0.79 -11.09
N ARG A 129 -17.06 -2.04 -10.90
CA ARG A 129 -17.94 -3.21 -10.77
C ARG A 129 -18.25 -3.60 -9.32
N ASP A 130 -17.37 -3.25 -8.39
CA ASP A 130 -17.53 -3.58 -6.98
C ASP A 130 -18.43 -2.55 -6.27
N GLU A 131 -19.17 -2.98 -5.25
CA GLU A 131 -19.98 -2.09 -4.42
C GLU A 131 -19.11 -1.12 -3.59
N TYR A 132 -17.91 -1.57 -3.19
CA TYR A 132 -16.92 -0.78 -2.47
C TYR A 132 -15.52 -1.39 -2.60
N THR A 133 -14.49 -0.57 -2.39
CA THR A 133 -13.10 -1.01 -2.25
C THR A 133 -12.69 -0.90 -0.78
N PRO A 134 -12.30 -1.99 -0.08
CA PRO A 134 -11.86 -1.91 1.30
C PRO A 134 -10.61 -1.03 1.45
N ILE A 135 -10.60 -0.16 2.45
CA ILE A 135 -9.46 0.70 2.81
C ILE A 135 -8.79 0.06 4.02
N ARG A 136 -7.51 -0.29 3.89
CA ARG A 136 -6.70 -0.80 5.02
C ARG A 136 -6.32 0.33 5.95
N PHE A 137 -5.79 1.42 5.39
CA PHE A 137 -5.51 2.61 6.18
C PHE A 137 -5.46 3.89 5.32
N MET A 138 -5.66 5.02 5.99
CA MET A 138 -5.28 6.35 5.55
C MET A 138 -4.45 6.97 6.67
N SER A 139 -3.29 7.50 6.36
CA SER A 139 -2.40 8.14 7.32
C SER A 139 -2.02 9.52 6.87
N PHE A 140 -1.91 10.39 7.85
CA PHE A 140 -1.39 11.72 7.67
C PHE A 140 -0.27 11.96 8.68
N HIS A 141 0.83 12.50 8.21
CA HIS A 141 2.00 12.89 8.96
C HIS A 141 2.39 14.27 8.45
N SER A 142 3.08 15.07 9.27
CA SER A 142 3.47 16.45 8.90
C SER A 142 4.09 16.54 7.50
N GLN A 143 4.94 15.57 7.16
CA GLN A 143 5.64 15.50 5.87
C GLN A 143 5.15 14.40 4.92
N ASN A 144 4.08 13.66 5.26
CA ASN A 144 3.67 12.51 4.45
C ASN A 144 2.17 12.21 4.52
N LEU A 145 1.56 11.93 3.36
CA LEU A 145 0.22 11.39 3.23
C LEU A 145 0.30 9.97 2.67
N GLY A 146 -0.42 9.03 3.25
CA GLY A 146 -0.39 7.64 2.82
C GLY A 146 -1.77 7.00 2.81
N ALA A 147 -2.07 6.20 1.80
CA ALA A 147 -3.29 5.42 1.73
C ALA A 147 -3.01 4.02 1.20
N GLN A 148 -3.67 3.01 1.78
CA GLN A 148 -3.61 1.64 1.30
C GLN A 148 -5.02 1.06 1.17
N VAL A 149 -5.32 0.44 0.03
CA VAL A 149 -6.62 -0.14 -0.31
C VAL A 149 -6.48 -1.56 -0.86
N HIS A 150 -7.49 -2.39 -0.67
CA HIS A 150 -7.64 -3.68 -1.36
C HIS A 150 -8.18 -3.46 -2.78
N GLY A 151 -7.38 -2.80 -3.61
CA GLY A 151 -7.80 -2.34 -4.93
C GLY A 151 -6.61 -1.78 -5.69
N ARG A 152 -6.85 -0.82 -6.57
CA ARG A 152 -5.84 -0.25 -7.46
C ARG A 152 -5.23 1.03 -6.90
N THR A 153 -4.01 1.36 -7.31
CA THR A 153 -3.28 2.56 -6.84
C THR A 153 -4.00 3.87 -7.15
N ASN A 154 -4.77 3.95 -8.22
CA ASN A 154 -5.56 5.14 -8.56
C ASN A 154 -6.71 5.39 -7.57
N ILE A 155 -7.26 4.35 -6.93
CA ILE A 155 -8.25 4.50 -5.85
C ILE A 155 -7.56 5.03 -4.58
N ALA A 156 -6.40 4.49 -4.22
CA ALA A 156 -5.61 4.99 -3.10
C ALA A 156 -5.19 6.46 -3.30
N ASP A 157 -4.76 6.82 -4.51
CA ASP A 157 -4.44 8.19 -4.89
C ASP A 157 -5.65 9.12 -4.73
N LEU A 158 -6.82 8.71 -5.22
CA LEU A 158 -8.05 9.49 -5.09
C LEU A 158 -8.46 9.66 -3.62
N LEU A 159 -8.35 8.61 -2.81
CA LEU A 159 -8.61 8.68 -1.38
C LEU A 159 -7.72 9.73 -0.70
N ILE A 160 -6.43 9.81 -1.03
CA ILE A 160 -5.54 10.84 -0.47
C ILE A 160 -6.02 12.23 -0.83
N LYS A 161 -6.39 12.47 -2.09
CA LYS A 161 -6.87 13.77 -2.57
C LYS A 161 -8.15 14.20 -1.87
N GLU A 162 -9.14 13.32 -1.81
CA GLU A 162 -10.41 13.61 -1.15
C GLU A 162 -10.22 13.81 0.36
N ALA A 163 -9.38 13.01 1.01
CA ALA A 163 -9.11 13.12 2.44
C ALA A 163 -8.30 14.38 2.80
N PHE A 164 -7.39 14.82 1.93
CA PHE A 164 -6.72 16.13 2.04
C PHE A 164 -7.72 17.28 1.99
N GLU A 165 -8.65 17.26 1.03
CA GLU A 165 -9.66 18.31 0.91
C GLU A 165 -10.68 18.28 2.05
N LEU A 166 -10.94 17.11 2.64
CA LEU A 166 -11.72 17.03 3.89
C LEU A 166 -10.99 17.69 5.07
N ALA A 167 -9.68 17.49 5.19
CA ALA A 167 -8.87 18.12 6.24
C ALA A 167 -8.90 19.66 6.09
N TRP A 168 -8.68 20.18 4.89
CA TRP A 168 -8.75 21.62 4.63
C TRP A 168 -10.19 22.17 4.64
N GLY A 169 -11.19 21.38 4.28
CA GLY A 169 -12.60 21.74 4.42
C GLY A 169 -13.03 21.88 5.88
N ALA A 170 -12.21 21.40 6.82
CA ALA A 170 -12.40 21.59 8.25
C ALA A 170 -11.73 22.87 8.80
N THR A 171 -11.09 23.69 7.97
CA THR A 171 -10.52 24.99 8.38
C THR A 171 -11.36 26.16 7.87
N SER A 172 -10.97 27.39 8.24
CA SER A 172 -11.53 28.64 7.71
C SER A 172 -11.05 28.96 6.28
N THR A 173 -10.00 28.29 5.81
CA THR A 173 -9.33 28.55 4.51
C THR A 173 -9.22 27.27 3.67
N PRO A 174 -10.32 26.78 3.09
CA PRO A 174 -10.31 25.52 2.35
C PRO A 174 -9.37 25.59 1.13
N ARG A 175 -8.51 24.57 0.98
CA ARG A 175 -7.60 24.37 -0.15
C ARG A 175 -8.05 23.20 -1.02
N LYS A 176 -7.69 23.27 -2.29
CA LYS A 176 -7.94 22.22 -3.28
C LYS A 176 -6.66 21.50 -3.62
N TRP A 177 -6.76 20.20 -3.84
CA TRP A 177 -5.62 19.37 -4.21
C TRP A 177 -4.95 19.87 -5.50
N GLU A 178 -5.71 20.19 -6.56
CA GLU A 178 -5.12 20.66 -7.83
C GLU A 178 -4.71 22.14 -7.83
N SER A 179 -4.77 22.83 -6.69
CA SER A 179 -4.24 24.18 -6.63
C SER A 179 -2.74 24.17 -6.92
N GLU A 180 -2.28 25.17 -7.69
CA GLU A 180 -0.87 25.25 -8.08
C GLU A 180 0.06 25.34 -6.86
N GLU A 181 -0.40 26.00 -5.80
CA GLU A 181 0.29 26.05 -4.50
C GLU A 181 0.52 24.64 -3.95
N VAL A 182 -0.54 23.85 -3.73
CA VAL A 182 -0.42 22.49 -3.20
C VAL A 182 0.43 21.59 -4.10
N GLN A 183 0.31 21.71 -5.43
CA GLN A 183 1.08 20.88 -6.35
C GLN A 183 2.58 21.18 -6.33
N ARG A 184 3.00 22.41 -6.01
CA ARG A 184 4.43 22.77 -5.91
C ARG A 184 5.11 22.19 -4.68
N GLU A 185 4.35 21.98 -3.61
CA GLU A 185 4.84 21.46 -2.33
C GLU A 185 4.88 19.91 -2.28
N ILE A 186 4.46 19.23 -3.36
CA ILE A 186 4.58 17.77 -3.47
C ILE A 186 6.01 17.42 -3.91
N ALA A 187 6.80 16.89 -2.98
CA ALA A 187 8.19 16.55 -3.21
C ALA A 187 8.39 15.14 -3.82
N LEU A 188 7.55 14.18 -3.43
CA LEU A 188 7.66 12.80 -3.90
C LEU A 188 6.30 12.10 -3.88
N LYS A 189 6.09 11.21 -4.84
CA LYS A 189 5.03 10.22 -4.81
C LYS A 189 5.60 8.82 -5.03
N SER A 190 5.35 7.92 -4.10
CA SER A 190 5.72 6.50 -4.18
C SER A 190 4.47 5.62 -4.24
N TYR A 191 4.67 4.43 -4.80
CA TYR A 191 3.62 3.45 -5.00
C TYR A 191 4.04 2.11 -4.39
N GLY A 192 3.06 1.32 -3.99
CA GLY A 192 3.24 -0.09 -3.66
C GLY A 192 2.08 -0.89 -4.23
N THR A 193 2.34 -1.89 -5.06
CA THR A 193 1.30 -2.78 -5.59
C THR A 193 1.66 -4.21 -5.26
N HIS A 194 0.70 -4.93 -4.69
CA HIS A 194 0.83 -6.33 -4.32
C HIS A 194 -0.32 -7.13 -4.94
N THR A 195 0.03 -8.07 -5.81
CA THR A 195 -0.91 -9.01 -6.42
C THR A 195 -0.52 -10.44 -6.12
N LYS A 196 -1.52 -11.30 -6.06
CA LYS A 196 -1.36 -12.75 -6.10
C LYS A 196 -1.60 -13.23 -7.51
N VAL A 197 -0.62 -13.93 -8.07
CA VAL A 197 -0.54 -14.29 -9.47
C VAL A 197 -0.36 -15.79 -9.61
N ASP A 198 -0.96 -16.36 -10.64
CA ASP A 198 -0.64 -17.70 -11.13
C ASP A 198 0.10 -17.58 -12.45
N LEU A 199 1.40 -17.85 -12.40
CA LEU A 199 2.28 -17.77 -13.55
C LEU A 199 2.15 -18.99 -14.47
N GLY A 200 1.39 -20.02 -14.07
CA GLY A 200 1.25 -21.28 -14.81
C GLY A 200 2.51 -22.16 -14.83
N ALA A 201 3.64 -21.66 -14.35
CA ALA A 201 4.94 -22.31 -14.34
C ALA A 201 5.71 -21.98 -13.06
N ASN A 202 6.66 -22.85 -12.69
CA ASN A 202 7.47 -22.68 -11.49
C ASN A 202 8.51 -21.57 -11.68
N ILE A 203 8.57 -20.61 -10.74
CA ILE A 203 9.54 -19.51 -10.76
C ILE A 203 11.01 -19.95 -10.73
N PHE A 204 11.29 -21.21 -10.35
CA PHE A 204 12.62 -21.81 -10.51
C PHE A 204 13.13 -21.73 -11.96
N GLY A 205 12.22 -21.74 -12.95
CA GLY A 205 12.54 -21.57 -14.36
C GLY A 205 13.16 -20.21 -14.71
N LEU A 206 12.99 -19.18 -13.88
CA LEU A 206 13.60 -17.86 -14.08
C LEU A 206 15.11 -17.84 -13.83
N ILE A 207 15.64 -18.86 -13.15
CA ILE A 207 17.07 -18.95 -12.85
C ILE A 207 17.82 -19.40 -14.11
N ALA A 208 19.03 -18.87 -14.34
CA ALA A 208 19.84 -19.28 -15.47
C ALA A 208 20.13 -20.81 -15.47
N PRO A 209 20.09 -21.49 -16.64
CA PRO A 209 20.29 -22.93 -16.73
C PRO A 209 21.55 -23.49 -16.04
N PRO A 210 22.72 -22.82 -16.08
CA PRO A 210 23.92 -23.31 -15.38
C PRO A 210 23.73 -23.44 -13.87
N LEU A 211 22.98 -22.51 -13.25
CA LEU A 211 22.70 -22.55 -11.83
C LEU A 211 21.64 -23.61 -11.51
N GLN A 212 20.63 -23.76 -12.35
CA GLN A 212 19.65 -24.85 -12.19
C GLN A 212 20.34 -26.22 -12.20
N GLU A 213 21.24 -26.48 -13.16
CA GLU A 213 21.98 -27.74 -13.23
C GLU A 213 22.92 -27.95 -12.05
N PHE A 214 23.59 -26.87 -11.58
CA PHE A 214 24.37 -26.94 -10.35
C PHE A 214 23.52 -27.37 -9.15
N LEU A 215 22.35 -26.75 -8.95
CA LEU A 215 21.45 -27.05 -7.84
C LEU A 215 20.93 -28.48 -7.93
N ARG A 216 20.49 -28.92 -9.11
CA ARG A 216 19.96 -30.26 -9.36
C ARG A 216 21.01 -31.34 -9.11
N ARG A 217 22.21 -31.19 -9.70
CA ARG A 217 23.30 -32.17 -9.58
C ARG A 217 23.86 -32.27 -8.17
N ASN A 218 23.92 -31.18 -7.41
CA ASN A 218 24.55 -31.19 -6.09
C ASN A 218 23.56 -31.39 -4.95
N LEU A 219 22.35 -30.82 -5.03
CA LEU A 219 21.44 -30.75 -3.88
C LEU A 219 20.32 -31.80 -3.92
N SER A 220 19.71 -32.08 -5.08
CA SER A 220 18.56 -32.98 -5.16
C SER A 220 18.91 -34.39 -5.68
N GLU A 221 19.68 -34.49 -6.76
CA GLU A 221 19.90 -35.77 -7.44
C GLU A 221 21.30 -36.35 -7.20
N GLY A 222 22.33 -35.73 -7.79
CA GLY A 222 23.66 -36.35 -7.94
C GLY A 222 24.36 -36.60 -6.61
N LEU A 223 24.89 -35.56 -5.98
CA LEU A 223 25.47 -35.67 -4.63
C LEU A 223 24.39 -35.70 -3.53
N ALA A 224 23.14 -35.34 -3.88
CA ALA A 224 21.97 -35.29 -3.00
C ALA A 224 22.24 -34.62 -1.64
N LEU A 225 23.05 -33.55 -1.63
CA LEU A 225 23.48 -32.91 -0.38
C LEU A 225 22.31 -32.30 0.39
N GLY A 226 21.21 -31.95 -0.27
CA GLY A 226 20.01 -31.41 0.37
C GLY A 226 19.39 -32.37 1.39
N ALA A 227 19.34 -33.67 1.08
CA ALA A 227 18.85 -34.68 2.02
C ALA A 227 19.72 -34.76 3.29
N ARG A 228 21.00 -34.38 3.18
CA ARG A 228 21.98 -34.42 4.29
C ARG A 228 21.90 -33.19 5.21
N MET A 229 21.14 -32.17 4.82
CA MET A 229 20.92 -30.96 5.62
C MET A 229 19.83 -31.12 6.68
N ILE A 230 19.14 -32.27 6.71
CA ILE A 230 18.10 -32.53 7.71
C ILE A 230 18.68 -32.56 9.13
N GLY A 231 17.89 -32.05 10.09
CA GLY A 231 18.23 -32.09 11.50
C GLY A 231 18.44 -33.53 11.98
N ARG A 232 19.40 -33.70 12.88
CA ARG A 232 19.79 -35.00 13.42
C ARG A 232 19.38 -35.10 14.87
N SER A 233 18.89 -36.26 15.27
CA SER A 233 18.44 -36.52 16.63
C SER A 233 19.40 -37.46 17.35
N GLU A 234 19.47 -37.35 18.68
CA GLU A 234 20.22 -38.29 19.52
C GLU A 234 19.58 -39.70 19.51
N LEU A 235 18.27 -39.79 19.27
CA LEU A 235 17.54 -41.07 19.15
C LEU A 235 18.05 -41.94 18.01
N ASP A 236 18.62 -41.30 16.97
CA ASP A 236 19.18 -41.97 15.79
C ASP A 236 20.71 -41.96 15.79
N ASN A 237 21.37 -41.77 16.95
CA ASN A 237 22.83 -41.59 17.07
C ASN A 237 23.41 -40.51 16.14
N PHE A 238 22.61 -39.48 15.82
CA PHE A 238 22.93 -38.45 14.83
C PHE A 238 23.24 -38.98 13.40
N GLU A 239 22.75 -40.17 13.05
CA GLU A 239 22.80 -40.68 11.68
C GLU A 239 21.74 -39.99 10.80
N PRO A 240 22.04 -39.76 9.50
CA PRO A 240 21.06 -39.22 8.57
C PRO A 240 19.95 -40.27 8.32
N PRO A 241 18.67 -39.88 8.32
CA PRO A 241 17.59 -40.83 8.09
C PRO A 241 17.67 -41.42 6.68
N SER A 242 17.40 -42.72 6.56
CA SER A 242 17.61 -43.49 5.33
C SER A 242 16.60 -43.22 4.20
N ASN A 243 15.46 -42.58 4.52
CA ASN A 243 14.36 -42.30 3.58
C ASN A 243 14.08 -40.80 3.46
N VAL A 244 15.11 -40.01 3.14
CA VAL A 244 14.98 -38.55 2.96
C VAL A 244 15.32 -38.19 1.52
N ALA A 245 14.43 -37.45 0.86
CA ALA A 245 14.69 -36.83 -0.43
C ALA A 245 14.85 -35.32 -0.24
N GLY A 246 15.89 -34.75 -0.84
CA GLY A 246 16.06 -33.31 -0.94
C GLY A 246 15.42 -32.80 -2.22
N ASN A 247 14.65 -31.71 -2.15
CA ASN A 247 14.17 -31.00 -3.33
C ASN A 247 14.57 -29.52 -3.25
N VAL A 248 14.83 -28.92 -4.41
CA VAL A 248 15.18 -27.50 -4.51
C VAL A 248 13.96 -26.76 -5.02
N PHE A 249 13.60 -25.67 -4.34
CA PHE A 249 12.57 -24.74 -4.75
C PHE A 249 13.11 -23.33 -4.59
N LEU A 250 12.56 -22.41 -5.38
CA LEU A 250 12.80 -20.98 -5.24
C LEU A 250 11.62 -20.38 -4.47
N ASP A 251 11.91 -19.67 -3.39
CA ASP A 251 10.93 -19.06 -2.50
C ASP A 251 10.78 -17.56 -2.70
N ASP A 252 11.88 -16.84 -2.93
CA ASP A 252 11.89 -15.38 -3.10
C ASP A 252 12.91 -14.93 -4.16
N ILE A 253 12.47 -14.06 -5.07
CA ILE A 253 13.32 -13.30 -5.99
C ILE A 253 13.13 -11.82 -5.67
N ILE A 254 14.20 -11.13 -5.31
CA ILE A 254 14.22 -9.67 -5.10
C ILE A 254 15.07 -9.03 -6.19
N LEU A 255 14.44 -8.22 -7.03
CA LEU A 255 15.09 -7.39 -8.04
C LEU A 255 15.13 -5.95 -7.52
N GLN A 256 16.32 -5.41 -7.31
CA GLN A 256 16.52 -4.03 -6.87
C GLN A 256 17.14 -3.22 -8.01
N TYR A 257 16.52 -2.08 -8.33
CA TYR A 257 16.98 -1.16 -9.35
C TYR A 257 17.66 0.02 -8.69
N SER A 258 18.75 0.52 -9.26
CA SER A 258 19.40 1.74 -8.81
C SER A 258 19.04 2.86 -9.79
N ILE A 259 18.21 3.79 -9.37
CA ILE A 259 17.79 4.94 -10.18
C ILE A 259 18.50 6.17 -9.63
N ILE A 260 19.26 6.86 -10.47
CA ILE A 260 19.94 8.11 -10.12
C ILE A 260 19.33 9.21 -10.98
N ASP A 261 18.68 10.17 -10.35
CA ASP A 261 18.32 11.41 -11.00
C ASP A 261 19.58 12.27 -11.14
N LEU A 262 20.03 12.44 -12.38
CA LEU A 262 21.25 13.19 -12.69
C LEU A 262 21.10 14.70 -12.48
N ALA A 263 19.88 15.24 -12.47
CA ALA A 263 19.63 16.66 -12.25
C ALA A 263 19.65 17.01 -10.76
N THR A 264 19.05 16.17 -9.92
CA THR A 264 18.94 16.41 -8.47
C THR A 264 20.01 15.68 -7.65
N GLY A 265 20.71 14.72 -8.25
CA GLY A 265 21.63 13.81 -7.56
C GLY A 265 20.92 12.78 -6.67
N ARG A 266 19.58 12.72 -6.73
CA ARG A 266 18.78 11.84 -5.89
C ARG A 266 18.94 10.39 -6.32
N HIS A 267 19.17 9.52 -5.35
CA HIS A 267 19.27 8.08 -5.55
C HIS A 267 18.05 7.38 -4.98
N GLU A 268 17.42 6.54 -5.79
CA GLU A 268 16.32 5.68 -5.40
C GLU A 268 16.67 4.23 -5.68
N SER A 269 16.10 3.35 -4.87
CA SER A 269 16.38 1.92 -4.93
C SER A 269 15.10 1.06 -4.93
N PRO A 270 14.19 1.26 -5.89
CA PRO A 270 12.92 0.55 -5.89
C PRO A 270 13.12 -0.94 -6.13
N LYS A 271 12.19 -1.73 -5.59
CA LYS A 271 12.26 -3.20 -5.63
C LYS A 271 11.03 -3.82 -6.27
N ILE A 272 11.26 -4.95 -6.93
CA ILE A 272 10.24 -5.91 -7.34
C ILE A 272 10.55 -7.22 -6.63
N LYS A 273 9.55 -7.81 -5.97
CA LYS A 273 9.66 -9.08 -5.27
C LYS A 273 8.70 -10.08 -5.87
N VAL A 274 9.15 -11.29 -6.08
CA VAL A 274 8.35 -12.44 -6.49
C VAL A 274 8.55 -13.52 -5.45
N ARG A 275 7.52 -13.82 -4.66
CA ARG A 275 7.65 -14.71 -3.50
C ARG A 275 6.56 -15.76 -3.43
N VAL A 276 6.90 -16.96 -2.96
CA VAL A 276 5.94 -18.01 -2.60
C VAL A 276 5.58 -17.85 -1.12
N MET A 277 4.32 -17.55 -0.82
CA MET A 277 3.90 -17.20 0.54
C MET A 277 3.63 -18.38 1.46
N SER A 278 3.21 -19.50 0.90
CA SER A 278 2.85 -20.68 1.67
C SER A 278 3.56 -21.93 1.16
N LYS A 279 3.83 -22.85 2.09
CA LYS A 279 4.40 -24.16 1.74
C LYS A 279 3.51 -24.95 0.76
N HIS A 280 2.21 -24.69 0.75
CA HIS A 280 1.26 -25.32 -0.15
C HIS A 280 1.33 -24.79 -1.59
N GLU A 281 1.92 -23.61 -1.81
CA GLU A 281 2.09 -22.99 -3.13
C GLU A 281 3.45 -23.31 -3.76
N LEU A 282 4.36 -23.95 -3.01
CA LEU A 282 5.69 -24.32 -3.51
C LEU A 282 5.56 -25.23 -4.73
N GLY A 283 6.19 -24.81 -5.83
CA GLY A 283 6.18 -25.52 -7.11
C GLY A 283 4.88 -25.43 -7.92
N THR A 284 3.87 -24.71 -7.44
CA THR A 284 2.57 -24.57 -8.13
C THR A 284 2.53 -23.48 -9.20
N GLY A 285 3.50 -22.55 -9.18
CA GLY A 285 3.49 -21.34 -10.02
C GLY A 285 2.66 -20.18 -9.44
N VAL A 286 2.00 -20.40 -8.30
CA VAL A 286 1.27 -19.35 -7.57
C VAL A 286 2.24 -18.56 -6.69
N VAL A 287 2.32 -17.26 -6.92
CA VAL A 287 3.24 -16.35 -6.21
C VAL A 287 2.59 -15.01 -5.90
N ASP A 288 3.14 -14.32 -4.92
CA ASP A 288 2.93 -12.89 -4.74
C ASP A 288 3.94 -12.12 -5.60
N VAL A 289 3.45 -11.15 -6.36
CA VAL A 289 4.29 -10.13 -7.00
C VAL A 289 4.05 -8.82 -6.28
N ILE A 290 5.13 -8.22 -5.78
CA ILE A 290 5.12 -6.93 -5.09
C ILE A 290 6.05 -5.99 -5.84
N SER A 291 5.58 -4.80 -6.21
CA SER A 291 6.42 -3.78 -6.84
C SER A 291 6.15 -2.39 -6.32
N GLU A 292 7.16 -1.54 -6.37
CA GLU A 292 7.03 -0.10 -6.11
C GLU A 292 6.55 0.67 -7.35
N LEU A 293 5.49 0.16 -8.01
CA LEU A 293 4.94 0.70 -9.25
C LEU A 293 3.44 0.98 -9.12
N PRO A 294 2.90 1.94 -9.89
CA PRO A 294 1.46 2.04 -10.12
C PRO A 294 0.88 0.73 -10.64
N PHE A 295 -0.40 0.48 -10.37
CA PHE A 295 -1.07 -0.77 -10.72
C PHE A 295 -0.97 -1.09 -12.22
N GLU A 296 -1.13 -0.11 -13.12
CA GLU A 296 -1.05 -0.36 -14.56
C GLU A 296 0.31 -0.89 -15.02
N ASP A 297 1.38 -0.32 -14.47
CA ASP A 297 2.75 -0.71 -14.82
C ASP A 297 3.15 -2.01 -14.12
N HIS A 298 2.63 -2.24 -12.90
CA HIS A 298 2.74 -3.52 -12.21
C HIS A 298 2.15 -4.66 -13.05
N VAL A 299 0.96 -4.47 -13.64
CA VAL A 299 0.33 -5.47 -14.51
C VAL A 299 1.24 -5.82 -15.69
N LYS A 300 1.86 -4.84 -16.34
CA LYS A 300 2.80 -5.07 -17.46
C LYS A 300 4.01 -5.91 -17.03
N VAL A 301 4.54 -5.66 -15.81
CA VAL A 301 5.62 -6.46 -15.25
C VAL A 301 5.17 -7.91 -15.03
N VAL A 302 3.97 -8.11 -14.49
CA VAL A 302 3.41 -9.45 -14.25
C VAL A 302 3.21 -10.22 -15.56
N GLU A 303 2.68 -9.57 -16.59
CA GLU A 303 2.52 -10.16 -17.93
C GLU A 303 3.88 -10.51 -18.57
N GLY A 304 4.87 -9.62 -18.43
CA GLY A 304 6.23 -9.88 -18.89
C GLY A 304 6.87 -11.08 -18.19
N LEU A 305 6.67 -11.20 -16.88
CA LEU A 305 7.16 -12.32 -16.07
C LEU A 305 6.53 -13.66 -16.50
N ALA A 306 5.21 -13.69 -16.69
CA ALA A 306 4.50 -14.89 -17.14
C ALA A 306 4.93 -15.30 -18.55
N SER A 307 5.15 -14.32 -19.43
CA SER A 307 5.63 -14.56 -20.80
C SER A 307 7.05 -15.15 -20.82
N ALA A 308 7.95 -14.63 -19.98
CA ALA A 308 9.32 -15.13 -19.87
C ALA A 308 9.37 -16.59 -19.39
N LEU A 309 8.51 -16.95 -18.44
CA LEU A 309 8.39 -18.33 -17.97
C LEU A 309 7.84 -19.27 -19.05
N SER A 310 6.81 -18.85 -19.77
CA SER A 310 6.19 -19.67 -20.82
C SER A 310 7.18 -20.02 -21.95
N GLN A 311 8.14 -19.14 -22.23
CA GLN A 311 9.20 -19.39 -23.23
C GLN A 311 10.28 -20.35 -22.73
N THR A 312 10.43 -20.54 -21.43
CA THR A 312 11.45 -21.42 -20.84
C THR A 312 11.01 -22.88 -20.87
N ASP A 313 9.70 -23.13 -20.90
CA ASP A 313 9.10 -24.47 -21.02
C ASP A 313 8.95 -24.96 -22.49
N SER A 314 9.34 -24.14 -23.46
CA SER A 314 9.26 -24.41 -24.92
C SER A 314 10.59 -24.91 -25.50
#